data_AF-A0A4V2R3A7-F1
#
_entry.id   AF-A0A4V2R3A7-F1
#
_cell.length_a   1.000
_cell.length_b   1.000
_cell.length_c   1.000
_cell.angle_alpha   90.00
_cell.angle_beta   90.00
_cell.angle_gamma   90.00
#
_symmetry.space_group_name_H-M   'P 1'
#
loop_
_entity.id
_entity.type
_entity.pdbx_description
1 polymer ?
#
loop_
_entity_poly.entity_id
_entity_poly.type
_entity_poly.pdbx_seq_one_letter_code
_entity_poly.pdbx_strand_id
1 'polypeptide(L)' 'MAARKPKVVLPAHQAEDAPQGLATVEFTRDYLRAFDEEAAKAKDSAALIAAMTGRYPDLKDAGSLELGAKVAKGEMKWG' A
#
# COMPACT_ATOMS: atom_id res chain seq x y z
N MET A 1 -1.58 14.63 -5.37
CA MET A 1 -2.07 14.14 -6.69
C MET A 1 -3.52 14.59 -6.96
N ALA A 2 -4.51 14.19 -6.17
CA ALA A 2 -5.93 14.56 -6.40
C ALA A 2 -6.19 16.08 -6.52
N ALA A 3 -5.51 16.91 -5.70
CA ALA A 3 -5.63 18.37 -5.74
C ALA A 3 -5.18 19.02 -7.06
N ARG A 4 -4.47 18.29 -7.94
CA ARG A 4 -4.03 18.78 -9.26
C ARG A 4 -5.08 18.62 -10.35
N LYS A 5 -6.29 18.10 -10.03
CA LYS A 5 -7.41 17.91 -10.96
C LYS A 5 -6.98 17.22 -12.27
N PRO A 6 -6.34 16.04 -12.20
CA PRO A 6 -5.87 15.35 -13.39
C PRO A 6 -7.04 14.97 -14.30
N LYS A 7 -6.86 15.14 -15.62
CA LYS A 7 -7.82 14.69 -16.64
C LYS A 7 -7.73 13.18 -16.89
N VAL A 8 -6.54 12.61 -16.71
CA VAL A 8 -6.25 11.18 -16.93
C VAL A 8 -5.31 10.71 -15.82
N VAL A 9 -5.53 9.49 -15.34
CA VAL A 9 -4.63 8.78 -14.43
C VAL A 9 -4.25 7.49 -15.13
N LEU A 10 -2.94 7.25 -15.29
CA LEU A 10 -2.40 6.03 -15.89
C LEU A 10 -1.63 5.27 -14.81
N PRO A 11 -2.16 4.17 -14.27
CA PRO A 11 -1.45 3.35 -13.31
C PRO A 11 -0.32 2.57 -13.99
N ALA A 12 0.83 2.44 -13.31
CA ALA A 12 1.90 1.56 -13.77
C ALA A 12 1.56 0.08 -13.57
N HIS A 13 0.80 -0.23 -12.51
CA HIS A 13 0.30 -1.56 -12.15
C HIS A 13 -1.08 -1.41 -11.49
N GLN A 14 -1.96 -2.37 -11.72
CA GLN A 14 -3.28 -2.44 -11.08
C GLN A 14 -3.83 -3.88 -11.19
N ALA A 15 -4.73 -4.24 -10.29
CA ALA A 15 -5.48 -5.49 -10.42
C ALA A 15 -6.45 -5.40 -11.63
N GLU A 16 -6.82 -6.57 -12.16
CA GLU A 16 -7.95 -6.66 -13.09
C GLU A 16 -9.21 -6.06 -12.42
N ASP A 17 -9.98 -5.31 -13.20
CA ASP A 17 -11.20 -4.60 -12.77
C ASP A 17 -11.03 -3.54 -11.66
N ALA A 18 -9.80 -3.13 -11.36
CA ALA A 18 -9.56 -2.04 -10.42
C ALA A 18 -10.22 -0.72 -10.86
N PRO A 19 -10.80 0.06 -9.92
CA PRO A 19 -11.34 1.38 -10.21
C PRO A 19 -10.30 2.29 -10.88
N GLN A 20 -10.70 2.96 -11.96
CA GLN A 20 -9.84 3.86 -12.74
C GLN A 20 -9.92 5.30 -12.24
N GLY A 21 -8.96 6.13 -12.68
CA GLY A 21 -9.02 7.57 -12.48
C GLY A 21 -8.65 8.00 -11.06
N LEU A 22 -9.41 8.94 -10.49
CA LEU A 22 -9.12 9.50 -9.17
C LEU A 22 -9.25 8.47 -8.05
N ALA A 23 -10.13 7.48 -8.18
CA ALA A 23 -10.30 6.41 -7.20
C ALA A 23 -9.00 5.62 -6.99
N THR A 24 -8.21 5.41 -8.05
CA THR A 24 -6.88 4.77 -7.95
C THR A 24 -5.93 5.60 -7.08
N VAL A 25 -5.93 6.92 -7.28
CA VAL A 25 -5.08 7.85 -6.53
C VAL A 25 -5.48 7.90 -5.05
N GLU A 26 -6.77 7.89 -4.77
CA GLU A 26 -7.32 7.87 -3.42
C GLU A 26 -6.98 6.55 -2.72
N PHE A 27 -7.15 5.42 -3.40
CA PHE A 27 -6.75 4.11 -2.88
C PHE A 27 -5.27 4.11 -2.48
N THR A 28 -4.36 4.54 -3.37
CA THR A 28 -2.92 4.58 -3.04
C THR A 28 -2.63 5.49 -1.85
N ARG A 29 -3.27 6.67 -1.78
CA ARG A 29 -3.10 7.60 -0.65
C ARG A 29 -3.53 6.94 0.67
N ASP A 30 -4.70 6.32 0.67
CA ASP A 30 -5.30 5.76 1.87
C ASP A 30 -4.56 4.49 2.32
N TYR A 31 -4.09 3.68 1.36
CA TYR A 31 -3.18 2.56 1.61
C TYR A 31 -1.89 3.00 2.29
N LEU A 32 -1.20 4.01 1.75
CA LEU A 32 0.06 4.51 2.32
C LEU A 32 -0.14 5.09 3.73
N ARG A 33 -1.24 5.81 3.96
CA ARG A 33 -1.57 6.33 5.30
C ARG A 33 -1.80 5.20 6.30
N ALA A 34 -2.58 4.20 5.93
CA ALA A 34 -2.80 3.03 6.77
C ALA A 34 -1.51 2.26 7.04
N PHE A 35 -0.65 2.12 6.02
CA PHE A 35 0.65 1.49 6.15
C PHE A 35 1.54 2.24 7.14
N ASP A 36 1.67 3.57 7.03
CA ASP A 36 2.47 4.38 7.96
C ASP A 36 1.92 4.30 9.39
N GLU A 37 0.60 4.35 9.55
CA GLU A 37 -0.08 4.21 10.85
C GLU A 37 0.22 2.86 11.50
N GLU A 38 0.11 1.76 10.76
CA GLU A 38 0.38 0.42 11.30
C GLU A 38 1.88 0.17 11.46
N ALA A 39 2.73 0.70 10.59
CA ALA A 39 4.18 0.55 10.69
C ALA A 39 4.75 1.20 11.95
N ALA A 40 4.15 2.33 12.38
CA ALA A 40 4.48 3.00 13.64
C ALA A 40 4.08 2.17 14.88
N LYS A 41 3.04 1.33 14.79
CA LYS A 41 2.55 0.49 15.89
C LYS A 41 3.19 -0.89 15.93
N ALA A 42 3.47 -1.46 14.76
CA ALA A 42 3.96 -2.82 14.60
C ALA A 42 5.40 -2.95 15.11
N LYS A 43 5.68 -4.02 15.85
CA LYS A 43 7.02 -4.31 16.35
C LYS A 43 7.97 -4.77 15.25
N ASP A 44 7.47 -5.60 14.34
CA ASP A 44 8.21 -6.32 13.30
C ASP A 44 7.38 -6.42 12.02
N SER A 45 7.97 -6.97 10.95
CA SER A 45 7.30 -7.06 9.65
C SER A 45 6.08 -7.98 9.70
N ALA A 46 6.12 -9.05 10.50
CA ALA A 46 5.01 -9.99 10.63
C ALA A 46 3.76 -9.32 11.24
N ALA A 47 3.95 -8.51 12.29
CA ALA A 47 2.87 -7.74 12.90
C ALA A 47 2.30 -6.69 11.92
N LEU A 48 3.16 -6.05 11.13
CA LEU A 48 2.74 -5.08 10.12
C LEU A 48 1.95 -5.73 8.98
N ILE A 49 2.43 -6.86 8.46
CA ILE A 49 1.74 -7.64 7.43
C ILE A 49 0.37 -8.06 7.93
N ALA A 50 0.28 -8.63 9.14
CA ALA A 50 -0.99 -9.06 9.72
C ALA A 50 -1.99 -7.89 9.87
N ALA A 51 -1.54 -6.73 10.34
CA ALA A 51 -2.38 -5.55 10.47
C ALA A 51 -2.88 -5.04 9.11
N MET A 52 -2.00 -4.98 8.10
CA MET A 52 -2.36 -4.52 6.77
C MET A 52 -3.26 -5.50 6.02
N THR A 53 -3.02 -6.82 6.14
CA THR A 53 -3.93 -7.85 5.60
C THR A 53 -5.31 -7.77 6.26
N GLY A 54 -5.39 -7.43 7.55
CA GLY A 54 -6.67 -7.17 8.22
C GLY A 54 -7.42 -5.95 7.68
N ARG A 55 -6.71 -4.86 7.37
CA ARG A 55 -7.30 -3.63 6.79
C ARG A 55 -7.63 -3.76 5.30
N TYR A 56 -6.88 -4.59 4.58
CA TYR A 56 -7.00 -4.78 3.13
C TYR A 56 -7.02 -6.29 2.77
N PRO A 57 -8.08 -7.02 3.12
CA PRO A 57 -8.16 -8.48 2.90
C PRO A 57 -8.16 -8.86 1.41
N ASP A 58 -8.61 -7.96 0.53
CA ASP A 58 -8.69 -8.19 -0.91
C ASP A 58 -7.43 -7.74 -1.67
N LEU A 59 -6.37 -7.31 -0.97
CA LEU A 59 -5.12 -6.89 -1.60
C LEU A 59 -4.48 -8.08 -2.33
N LYS A 60 -4.43 -8.00 -3.67
CA LYS A 60 -3.98 -9.11 -4.53
C LYS A 60 -2.47 -9.32 -4.50
N ASP A 61 -1.70 -8.29 -4.20
CA ASP A 61 -0.23 -8.35 -4.20
C ASP A 61 0.33 -8.44 -2.77
N ALA A 62 0.26 -9.65 -2.20
CA ALA A 62 0.83 -9.93 -0.88
C ALA A 62 2.36 -9.79 -0.87
N GLY A 63 3.03 -10.09 -1.99
CA GLY A 63 4.50 -10.04 -2.10
C GLY A 63 5.05 -8.63 -1.93
N SER A 64 4.41 -7.62 -2.54
CA SER A 64 4.78 -6.22 -2.35
C SER A 64 4.60 -5.75 -0.91
N LEU A 65 3.54 -6.21 -0.22
CA LEU A 65 3.34 -5.91 1.20
C LEU A 65 4.43 -6.55 2.08
N GLU A 66 4.76 -7.81 1.85
CA GLU A 66 5.82 -8.50 2.60
C GLU A 66 7.18 -7.82 2.45
N LEU A 67 7.56 -7.49 1.22
CA LEU A 67 8.81 -6.81 0.92
C LEU A 67 8.84 -5.42 1.57
N GLY A 68 7.78 -4.62 1.37
CA GLY A 68 7.66 -3.29 1.96
C GLY A 68 7.72 -3.31 3.48
N ALA A 69 7.07 -4.29 4.12
CA ALA A 69 7.09 -4.43 5.58
C ALA A 69 8.48 -4.77 6.12
N LYS A 70 9.21 -5.71 5.49
CA LYS A 70 10.58 -6.06 5.89
C LYS A 70 11.54 -4.87 5.78
N VAL A 71 11.40 -4.09 4.71
CA VAL A 71 12.21 -2.89 4.49
C VAL A 71 11.86 -1.81 5.52
N ALA A 72 10.56 -1.51 5.70
CA ALA A 72 10.10 -0.50 6.64
C ALA A 72 10.49 -0.80 8.09
N LYS A 73 10.56 -2.09 8.45
CA LYS A 73 10.98 -2.54 9.78
C LYS A 73 12.49 -2.76 9.93
N GLY A 74 13.27 -2.53 8.87
CA GLY A 74 14.73 -2.67 8.89
C GLY A 74 15.24 -4.12 8.93
N GLU A 75 14.34 -5.08 8.71
CA GLU A 75 14.67 -6.51 8.66
C GLU A 75 15.28 -6.92 7.30
N MET A 76 15.11 -6.06 6.29
CA MET A 76 15.72 -6.20 4.98
C MET A 76 16.28 -4.86 4.52
N LYS A 77 17.49 -4.87 3.95
CA LYS A 77 18.07 -3.68 3.32
C LYS A 77 17.51 -3.50 1.92
N TRP A 78 17.17 -2.25 1.60
CA TRP A 78 16.78 -1.85 0.26
C TRP A 78 17.98 -1.23 -0.45
N GLY A 79 18.64 -2.01 -1.30
CA GLY A 79 19.89 -1.59 -1.96
C GLY A 79 21.10 -1.72 -1.04
#